data_AF-A0A7C7QCM0-F1
#
_entry.id   AF-A0A7C7QCM0-F1
#
_cell.length_a   1.000
_cell.length_b   1.000
_cell.length_c   1.000
_cell.angle_alpha   90.00
_cell.angle_beta   90.00
_cell.angle_gamma   90.00
#
_symmetry.space_group_name_H-M   'P 1'
#
loop_
_entity.id
_entity.type
_entity.pdbx_description
1 polymer ?
#
loop_
_entity_poly.entity_id
_entity_poly.type
_entity_poly.pdbx_seq_one_letter_code
_entity_poly.pdbx_strand_id
1 'polypeptide(L)' 'MACRAVNTAAERYDGDAIAKAIPTIAARYHGISGWKLLDENGDLKLMDYVIYKIVEGKKKKIGMYSGITEAITITE' A
#
# COMPACT_ATOMS: atom_id res chain seq x y z
N MET A 1 15.85 1.02 3.87
CA MET A 1 16.12 1.82 5.09
C MET A 1 14.98 1.82 6.12
N ALA A 2 13.83 1.16 5.91
CA ALA A 2 12.73 1.12 6.91
C ALA A 2 12.96 0.14 8.08
N CYS A 3 13.56 -1.03 7.85
CA CYS A 3 13.79 -2.01 8.92
C CYS A 3 14.72 -1.50 10.05
N ARG A 4 15.60 -0.54 9.77
CA ARG A 4 16.55 -0.04 10.78
C ARG A 4 15.89 0.94 11.77
N ALA A 5 14.83 1.64 11.36
CA ALA A 5 14.09 2.58 12.20
C ALA A 5 13.26 1.87 13.29
N VAL A 6 12.74 0.67 12.97
CA VAL A 6 12.06 -0.19 13.95
C VAL A 6 13.05 -0.63 15.05
N ASN A 7 14.28 -0.95 14.66
CA ASN A 7 15.31 -1.46 15.58
C ASN A 7 15.86 -0.41 16.56
N THR A 8 15.79 0.88 16.23
CA THR A 8 16.26 1.96 17.12
C THR A 8 15.23 2.42 18.14
N ALA A 9 13.94 2.16 17.92
CA ALA A 9 12.88 2.44 18.90
C ALA A 9 12.53 1.22 19.75
N ALA A 10 12.86 0.01 19.28
CA ALA A 10 12.52 -1.26 19.90
C ALA A 10 13.79 -2.11 20.07
N GLU A 11 14.73 -1.68 20.92
CA GLU A 11 15.91 -2.49 21.34
C GLU A 11 15.53 -3.84 21.99
N ARG A 12 14.23 -4.15 22.06
CA ARG A 12 13.62 -5.45 22.30
C ARG A 12 12.61 -5.67 21.19
N TYR A 13 12.56 -6.87 20.62
CA TYR A 13 11.54 -7.32 19.66
C TYR A 13 10.14 -7.36 20.32
N ASP A 14 9.67 -6.21 20.77
CA ASP A 14 8.41 -6.01 21.48
C ASP A 14 7.32 -5.74 20.43
N GLY A 15 6.40 -6.69 20.30
CA GLY A 15 5.33 -6.65 19.32
C GLY A 15 4.44 -5.41 19.45
N ASP A 16 4.18 -4.93 20.67
CA ASP A 16 3.32 -3.78 20.91
C ASP A 16 4.02 -2.48 20.50
N ALA A 17 5.31 -2.36 20.82
CA ALA A 17 6.11 -1.22 20.38
C ALA A 17 6.21 -1.15 18.85
N ILE A 18 6.41 -2.30 18.20
CA ILE A 18 6.49 -2.41 16.75
C ILE A 18 5.15 -2.05 16.10
N ALA A 19 4.03 -2.61 16.59
CA ALA A 19 2.70 -2.32 16.08
C ALA A 19 2.37 -0.81 16.13
N LYS A 20 2.74 -0.13 17.23
CA LYS A 20 2.56 1.32 17.39
C LYS A 20 3.43 2.15 16.44
N ALA A 21 4.62 1.68 16.09
CA ALA A 21 5.53 2.40 15.20
C ALA A 21 5.14 2.31 13.72
N ILE A 22 4.51 1.19 13.30
CA ILE A 22 4.18 0.91 11.90
C ILE A 22 3.35 2.03 11.22
N PRO A 23 2.26 2.54 11.80
CA PRO A 23 1.47 3.61 11.18
C PRO A 23 2.29 4.89 10.92
N THR A 24 3.18 5.25 11.85
CA THR A 24 4.04 6.44 11.70
C THR A 24 5.05 6.26 10.56
N ILE A 25 5.62 5.06 10.42
CA ILE A 25 6.55 4.73 9.33
C ILE A 25 5.80 4.74 8.00
N ALA A 26 4.65 4.08 7.94
CA ALA A 26 3.80 4.00 6.77
C ALA A 26 3.32 5.39 6.30
N ALA A 27 3.13 6.33 7.23
CA ALA A 27 2.79 7.73 6.95
C ALA A 27 3.98 8.64 6.62
N ARG A 28 5.23 8.15 6.63
CA ARG A 28 6.43 8.97 6.37
C ARG A 28 7.33 8.46 5.24
N TYR A 29 7.26 7.17 4.90
CA TYR A 29 8.16 6.56 3.92
C TYR A 29 7.38 5.92 2.77
N HIS A 30 7.80 6.22 1.55
CA HIS A 30 7.25 5.64 0.33
C HIS A 30 8.02 4.38 -0.10
N GLY A 31 7.30 3.31 -0.45
CA GLY A 31 7.87 2.06 -0.95
C GLY A 31 7.99 2.01 -2.48
N ILE A 32 8.50 0.90 -3.02
CA ILE A 32 8.53 0.68 -4.49
C ILE A 32 7.11 0.64 -5.08
N SER A 33 6.14 0.15 -4.32
CA SER A 33 4.76 -0.05 -4.76
C SER A 33 3.79 1.05 -4.33
N GLY A 34 4.30 2.24 -3.98
CA GLY A 34 3.46 3.36 -3.59
C GLY A 34 3.54 3.73 -2.10
N TRP A 35 2.68 4.68 -1.73
CA TRP A 35 2.37 4.99 -0.34
C TRP A 35 1.48 3.90 0.24
N LYS A 36 1.74 3.46 1.47
CA LYS A 36 0.97 2.40 2.14
C LYS A 36 0.33 2.92 3.42
N LEU A 37 -0.51 3.95 3.31
CA LEU A 37 -1.26 4.47 4.46
C LEU A 37 -2.12 3.37 5.06
N LEU A 38 -2.16 3.30 6.38
CA LEU A 38 -3.01 2.37 7.09
C LEU A 38 -4.27 3.07 7.61
N ASP A 39 -5.37 2.33 7.72
CA ASP A 39 -6.59 2.78 8.37
C ASP A 39 -6.57 2.51 9.89
N GLU A 40 -7.69 2.78 10.56
CA GLU A 40 -7.83 2.59 12.01
C GLU A 40 -7.71 1.12 12.45
N ASN A 41 -7.95 0.18 11.54
CA ASN A 41 -7.82 -1.26 11.79
C ASN A 41 -6.40 -1.78 11.49
N GLY A 42 -5.53 -0.93 10.92
CA GLY A 42 -4.20 -1.31 10.48
C GLY A 42 -4.16 -1.92 9.07
N ASP A 43 -5.26 -1.88 8.34
CA ASP A 43 -5.36 -2.35 6.96
C ASP A 43 -4.90 -1.28 5.98
N LEU A 44 -4.58 -1.69 4.74
CA LEU A 44 -4.16 -0.75 3.70
C LEU A 44 -5.34 0.18 3.32
N LYS A 45 -5.19 1.47 3.63
CA LYS A 45 -6.24 2.48 3.46
C LYS A 45 -6.68 2.66 2.01
N LEU A 46 -5.72 2.66 1.08
CA LEU A 46 -5.98 2.95 -0.34
C LEU A 46 -5.07 2.10 -1.22
N MET A 47 -5.62 1.61 -2.33
CA MET A 47 -4.86 0.91 -3.37
C MET A 47 -5.49 1.18 -4.74
N ASP A 48 -4.63 1.44 -5.72
CA ASP A 48 -5.05 1.50 -7.11
C ASP A 48 -4.96 0.11 -7.75
N TYR A 49 -5.96 -0.25 -8.55
CA TYR A 49 -6.02 -1.53 -9.24
C TYR A 49 -6.13 -1.33 -10.74
N VAL A 50 -5.29 -2.03 -11.51
CA VAL A 50 -5.38 -2.01 -12.97
C VAL A 50 -6.30 -3.13 -13.44
N ILE A 51 -7.27 -2.78 -14.30
CA ILE A 51 -8.22 -3.73 -14.87
C ILE A 51 -7.67 -4.22 -16.21
N TYR A 52 -7.53 -5.53 -16.35
CA TYR A 52 -7.03 -6.19 -17.56
C TYR A 52 -8.12 -7.08 -18.18
N LYS A 53 -8.16 -7.11 -19.51
CA LYS A 53 -8.92 -8.05 -20.32
C LYS A 53 -7.94 -8.99 -21.03
N ILE A 54 -8.31 -10.26 -21.17
CA ILE A 54 -7.54 -11.20 -21.99
C ILE A 54 -8.07 -11.13 -23.43
N VAL A 55 -7.20 -10.79 -24.38
CA VAL A 55 -7.49 -10.76 -25.81
C VAL A 55 -6.41 -11.58 -26.51
N GLU A 56 -6.82 -12.65 -27.22
CA GLU A 56 -5.88 -13.56 -27.91
C GLU A 56 -4.77 -14.10 -27.00
N GLY A 57 -5.11 -14.44 -25.75
CA GLY A 57 -4.16 -14.94 -24.75
C GLY A 57 -3.22 -13.87 -24.16
N LYS A 58 -3.36 -12.60 -24.52
CA LYS A 58 -2.56 -11.48 -23.99
C LYS A 58 -3.38 -10.59 -23.07
N LYS A 59 -2.74 -10.04 -22.02
CA LYS A 59 -3.35 -9.05 -21.12
C LYS A 59 -3.37 -7.68 -21.79
N LYS A 60 -4.56 -7.16 -22.14
CA LYS A 60 -4.79 -5.77 -22.55
C LYS A 60 -5.30 -4.98 -21.34
N LYS A 61 -4.67 -3.85 -20.98
CA LYS A 61 -5.21 -2.94 -19.97
C LYS A 61 -6.48 -2.29 -20.54
N ILE A 62 -7.58 -2.37 -19.80
CA ILE A 62 -8.89 -1.79 -20.18
C ILE A 62 -9.38 -0.74 -19.19
N GLY A 63 -8.66 -0.53 -18.09
CA GLY A 63 -9.04 0.48 -17.13
C GLY A 63 -8.19 0.47 -15.88
N MET A 64 -8.57 1.32 -14.95
CA MET A 64 -7.94 1.46 -13.64
C MET A 64 -8.99 1.93 -12.64
N TYR A 65 -9.04 1.25 -11.50
CA TYR A 65 -9.67 1.76 -10.29
C TYR A 65 -8.64 2.59 -9.53
N SER A 66 -9.00 3.81 -9.15
CA SER A 66 -8.20 4.59 -8.20
C SER A 66 -8.84 4.57 -6.81
N GLY A 67 -8.06 4.16 -5.81
CA GLY A 67 -8.49 4.16 -4.42
C GLY A 67 -8.67 5.58 -3.88
N ILE A 68 -7.97 6.58 -4.42
CA ILE A 68 -8.05 7.97 -3.96
C ILE A 68 -9.38 8.61 -4.37
N THR A 69 -9.83 8.39 -5.60
CA THR A 69 -11.06 8.98 -6.14
C THR A 69 -12.26 8.05 -6.05
N GLU A 70 -12.07 6.82 -5.57
CA GLU A 70 -13.07 5.75 -5.52
C GLU A 70 -13.81 5.56 -6.86
N ALA A 71 -13.07 5.75 -7.97
CA ALA A 71 -13.63 5.78 -9.31
C ALA A 71 -12.92 4.78 -10.22
N ILE A 72 -13.68 4.22 -11.15
CA ILE A 72 -13.18 3.36 -12.22
C ILE A 72 -13.11 4.18 -13.50
N THR A 73 -11.92 4.25 -14.08
CA THR A 73 -11.71 4.80 -15.43
C THR A 73 -11.54 3.65 -16.41
N ILE A 74 -12.46 3.52 -17.36
CA ILE A 74 -12.41 2.52 -18.42
C ILE A 74 -11.87 3.20 -19.69
N THR A 75 -10.87 2.59 -20.31
CA THR A 75 -10.36 2.96 -21.63
C THR A 75 -10.61 1.79 -22.57
N GLU A 76 -11.50 1.99 -23.55
CA GLU A 76 -11.86 0.98 -24.56
C GLU A 76 -10.66 0.54 -25.43
#